data_AF-A0A6P0SXP5-F1
#
_entry.id   AF-A0A6P0SXP5-F1
#
_cell.length_a   1.000
_cell.length_b   1.000
_cell.length_c   1.000
_cell.angle_alpha   90.00
_cell.angle_beta   90.00
_cell.angle_gamma   90.00
#
_symmetry.space_group_name_H-M   'P 1'
#
loop_
_entity.id
_entity.type
_entity.pdbx_description
1 polymer ?
#
loop_
_entity_poly.entity_id
_entity_poly.type
_entity_poly.pdbx_seq_one_letter_code
_entity_poly.pdbx_strand_id
1 'polypeptide(L)'
;GVSQIQHTCDLSCDLLVHDPWRPVPAMGGHAGMPVGSCDRTAIDCRTDVLTYTSEPLAEDLHLLGDVVFEVFCTADTPSFDICAVLSEVHPDGRVYNVTQGYRRVNPGDNTNPLRIRFQATFVRIAQGNQLRLSLSGACFPAYPVNSGTGAFPSESRLMDAQIITLKVSCGGDDPTRVLLPIFRSDQQ
;
A
#
# COMPACT_ATOMS: atom_id res chain seq x y z
N GLY A 1 18.45 40.95 -3.55
CA GLY A 1 18.73 39.52 -3.81
C GLY A 1 17.61 38.73 -3.19
N VAL A 2 16.79 38.07 -4.01
CA VAL A 2 15.65 37.28 -3.54
C VAL A 2 16.17 35.88 -3.25
N SER A 3 16.16 35.49 -1.98
CA SER A 3 16.51 34.13 -1.55
C SER A 3 15.37 33.19 -1.94
N GLN A 4 15.56 32.40 -3.01
CA GLN A 4 14.72 31.23 -3.25
C GLN A 4 15.10 30.15 -2.25
N ILE A 5 14.21 29.86 -1.31
CA ILE A 5 14.29 28.65 -0.49
C ILE A 5 13.84 27.51 -1.41
N GLN A 6 14.80 26.80 -2.00
CA GLN A 6 14.55 25.49 -2.58
C GLN A 6 14.31 24.52 -1.42
N HIS A 7 13.05 24.22 -1.13
CA HIS A 7 12.70 23.02 -0.37
C HIS A 7 13.06 21.82 -1.24
N THR A 8 14.28 21.34 -1.13
CA THR A 8 14.61 19.98 -1.55
C THR A 8 13.94 19.08 -0.51
N CYS A 9 12.90 18.35 -0.92
CA CYS A 9 12.27 17.35 -0.07
C CYS A 9 13.32 16.25 0.14
N ASP A 10 13.87 16.13 1.35
CA ASP A 10 14.91 15.15 1.67
C ASP A 10 14.50 13.75 1.18
N LEU A 11 15.36 13.13 0.37
CA LEU A 11 15.16 11.77 -0.08
C LEU A 11 15.31 10.84 1.14
N SER A 12 14.22 10.20 1.53
CA SER A 12 14.19 9.19 2.59
C SER A 12 13.68 7.87 2.03
N CYS A 13 13.90 6.79 2.76
CA CYS A 13 13.37 5.49 2.37
C CYS A 13 12.98 4.68 3.60
N ASP A 14 11.90 3.93 3.45
CA ASP A 14 11.46 2.95 4.44
C ASP A 14 11.77 1.54 3.95
N LEU A 15 12.01 0.64 4.92
CA LEU A 15 12.30 -0.76 4.66
C LEU A 15 11.13 -1.62 5.14
N LEU A 16 10.73 -2.55 4.29
CA LEU A 16 9.71 -3.55 4.55
C LEU A 16 10.33 -4.93 4.37
N VAL A 17 10.38 -5.74 5.41
CA VAL A 17 10.94 -7.10 5.36
C VAL A 17 9.81 -8.11 5.35
N HIS A 18 9.63 -8.82 4.24
CA HIS A 18 8.67 -9.90 4.09
C HIS A 18 9.33 -11.27 4.32
N ASP A 19 8.81 -11.99 5.31
CA ASP A 19 9.11 -13.39 5.58
C ASP A 19 8.04 -14.29 4.92
N PRO A 20 8.38 -15.08 3.88
CA PRO A 20 7.43 -15.96 3.19
C PRO A 20 6.81 -17.06 4.08
N TRP A 21 7.42 -17.39 5.21
CA TRP A 21 6.89 -18.37 6.17
C TRP A 21 5.91 -17.73 7.17
N ARG A 22 5.83 -16.41 7.20
CA ARG A 22 4.92 -15.64 8.07
C ARG A 22 4.18 -14.55 7.29
N PRO A 23 3.53 -14.88 6.16
CA PRO A 23 2.95 -13.88 5.27
C PRO A 23 1.87 -13.06 5.99
N VAL A 24 1.80 -11.77 5.66
CA VAL A 24 0.72 -10.90 6.14
C VAL A 24 -0.62 -11.48 5.68
N PRO A 25 -1.58 -11.72 6.60
CA PRO A 25 -2.85 -12.33 6.25
C PRO A 25 -3.75 -11.32 5.52
N ALA A 26 -4.57 -11.85 4.61
CA ALA A 26 -5.67 -11.11 4.02
C ALA A 26 -6.74 -10.81 5.08
N MET A 27 -7.30 -9.60 5.04
CA MET A 27 -8.39 -9.18 5.92
C MET A 27 -9.19 -8.08 5.23
N GLY A 28 -10.47 -8.38 4.97
CA GLY A 28 -11.35 -7.51 4.22
C GLY A 28 -11.00 -7.45 2.72
N GLY A 29 -11.48 -6.39 2.09
CA GLY A 29 -11.27 -6.10 0.68
C GLY A 29 -12.08 -7.00 -0.24
N HIS A 30 -11.64 -7.08 -1.50
CA HIS A 30 -12.33 -7.83 -2.55
C HIS A 30 -11.74 -9.23 -2.80
N ALA A 31 -10.55 -9.52 -2.27
CA ALA A 31 -9.76 -10.68 -2.66
C ALA A 31 -9.59 -11.73 -1.53
N GLY A 32 -9.96 -11.41 -0.29
CA GLY A 32 -9.78 -12.27 0.88
C GLY A 32 -11.10 -12.67 1.55
N MET A 33 -11.01 -13.50 2.59
CA MET A 33 -12.13 -13.82 3.47
C MET A 33 -11.76 -13.46 4.91
N PRO A 34 -12.59 -12.71 5.66
CA PRO A 34 -13.88 -12.11 5.25
C PRO A 34 -13.73 -11.05 4.14
N VAL A 35 -14.74 -10.94 3.27
CA VAL A 35 -14.84 -9.90 2.23
C VAL A 35 -15.44 -8.61 2.81
N GLY A 36 -15.15 -7.47 2.17
CA GLY A 36 -15.74 -6.18 2.52
C GLY A 36 -14.92 -5.39 3.55
N SER A 37 -15.55 -4.49 4.28
CA SER A 37 -14.88 -3.68 5.31
C SER A 37 -14.66 -4.51 6.58
N CYS A 38 -13.42 -4.57 7.06
CA CYS A 38 -13.02 -5.34 8.22
C CYS A 38 -12.03 -4.53 9.08
N ASP A 39 -12.00 -4.83 10.37
CA ASP A 39 -11.02 -4.25 11.28
C ASP A 39 -9.62 -4.82 10.99
N ARG A 40 -8.69 -3.91 10.69
CA ARG A 40 -7.30 -4.19 10.33
C ARG A 40 -6.30 -3.75 11.39
N THR A 41 -6.74 -3.22 12.54
CA THR A 41 -5.85 -2.64 13.55
C THR A 41 -4.73 -3.60 13.93
N ALA A 42 -5.02 -4.88 14.16
CA ALA A 42 -4.00 -5.86 14.52
C ALA A 42 -2.99 -6.17 13.41
N ILE A 43 -3.41 -6.13 12.14
CA ILE A 43 -2.53 -6.39 10.99
C ILE A 43 -1.61 -5.21 10.76
N ASP A 44 -2.14 -4.00 10.85
CA ASP A 44 -1.39 -2.76 10.64
C ASP A 44 -0.38 -2.48 11.77
N CYS A 45 -0.45 -3.21 12.89
CA CYS A 45 0.58 -3.18 13.96
C CYS A 45 1.73 -4.17 13.73
N ARG A 46 1.71 -4.99 12.67
CA ARG A 46 2.80 -5.92 12.40
C ARG A 46 4.05 -5.18 11.92
N THR A 47 5.22 -5.71 12.27
CA THR A 47 6.52 -5.12 11.90
C THR A 47 6.85 -5.26 10.40
N ASP A 48 6.14 -6.13 9.68
CA ASP A 48 6.22 -6.33 8.24
C ASP A 48 5.06 -5.66 7.49
N VAL A 49 4.50 -4.59 8.07
CA VAL A 49 3.52 -3.70 7.44
C VAL A 49 3.97 -2.26 7.64
N LEU A 50 4.27 -1.55 6.54
CA LEU A 50 4.52 -0.10 6.60
C LEU A 50 3.19 0.64 6.58
N THR A 51 3.02 1.62 7.47
CA THR A 51 1.80 2.44 7.53
C THR A 51 2.14 3.91 7.39
N TYR A 52 1.47 4.60 6.47
CA TYR A 52 1.52 6.05 6.29
C TYR A 52 0.14 6.59 6.62
N THR A 53 0.05 7.48 7.62
CA THR A 53 -1.24 7.99 8.11
C THR A 53 -1.26 9.50 7.97
N SER A 54 -2.36 10.04 7.43
CA SER A 54 -2.58 11.48 7.37
C SER A 54 -2.85 12.06 8.75
N GLU A 55 -2.78 13.38 8.86
CA GLU A 55 -3.47 14.09 9.93
C GLU A 55 -4.98 13.83 9.88
N PRO A 56 -5.72 14.03 10.99
CA PRO A 56 -7.17 14.02 11.00
C PRO A 56 -7.73 14.95 9.91
N LEU A 57 -8.69 14.45 9.15
CA LEU A 57 -9.33 15.20 8.08
C LEU A 57 -10.06 16.41 8.65
N ALA A 58 -9.84 17.58 8.04
CA ALA A 58 -10.50 18.82 8.43
C ALA A 58 -11.97 18.89 7.98
N GLU A 59 -12.34 18.10 6.97
CA GLU A 59 -13.68 18.00 6.38
C GLU A 59 -13.92 16.57 5.87
N ASP A 60 -15.17 16.23 5.54
CA ASP A 60 -15.51 14.93 4.96
C ASP A 60 -14.81 14.74 3.60
N LEU A 61 -14.13 13.60 3.42
CA LEU A 61 -13.48 13.21 2.17
C LEU A 61 -14.33 12.21 1.41
N HIS A 62 -14.85 12.62 0.25
CA HIS A 62 -15.59 11.75 -0.66
C HIS A 62 -14.66 11.23 -1.76
N LEU A 63 -14.57 9.91 -1.89
CA LEU A 63 -13.83 9.24 -2.96
C LEU A 63 -14.81 8.55 -3.90
N LEU A 64 -14.71 8.80 -5.20
CA LEU A 64 -15.55 8.18 -6.23
C LEU A 64 -14.71 7.75 -7.43
N GLY A 65 -14.41 6.46 -7.53
CA GLY A 65 -13.67 5.86 -8.64
C GLY A 65 -12.43 5.11 -8.19
N ASP A 66 -11.42 5.08 -9.07
CA ASP A 66 -10.19 4.30 -8.86
C ASP A 66 -9.14 5.13 -8.12
N VAL A 67 -8.63 4.58 -7.02
CA VAL A 67 -7.40 5.06 -6.40
C VAL A 67 -6.21 4.49 -7.17
N VAL A 68 -5.18 5.31 -7.39
CA VAL A 68 -3.93 4.86 -8.04
C VAL A 68 -2.77 5.13 -7.10
N PHE A 69 -2.00 4.09 -6.79
CA PHE A 69 -0.76 4.20 -6.04
C PHE A 69 0.42 4.15 -7.01
N GLU A 70 1.24 5.20 -7.00
CA GLU A 70 2.49 5.30 -7.75
C GLU A 70 3.64 5.14 -6.76
N VAL A 71 4.42 4.08 -6.90
CA VAL A 71 5.46 3.73 -5.94
C VAL A 71 6.80 3.53 -6.60
N PHE A 72 7.82 4.18 -6.04
CA PHE A 72 9.21 3.94 -6.35
C PHE A 72 9.74 2.98 -5.29
N CYS A 73 9.92 1.71 -5.69
CA CYS A 73 10.42 0.69 -4.78
C CYS A 73 11.38 -0.27 -5.48
N THR A 74 12.26 -0.87 -4.68
CA THR A 74 13.20 -1.90 -5.10
C THR A 74 13.18 -3.04 -4.08
N ALA A 75 13.70 -4.21 -4.45
CA ALA A 75 13.89 -5.32 -3.54
C ALA A 75 15.31 -5.92 -3.69
N ASP A 76 15.76 -6.63 -2.66
CA ASP A 76 17.01 -7.41 -2.65
C ASP A 76 16.88 -8.77 -3.36
N THR A 77 15.66 -9.18 -3.73
CA THR A 77 15.38 -10.42 -4.47
C THR A 77 14.92 -10.15 -5.91
N PRO A 78 15.09 -11.12 -6.83
CA PRO A 78 14.66 -11.00 -8.23
C PRO A 78 13.16 -10.71 -8.44
N SER A 79 12.29 -11.15 -7.54
CA SER A 79 10.85 -10.91 -7.57
C SER A 79 10.33 -10.54 -6.19
N PHE A 80 9.29 -9.71 -6.15
CA PHE A 80 8.60 -9.33 -4.93
C PHE A 80 7.14 -8.98 -5.21
N ASP A 81 6.34 -8.96 -4.16
CA ASP A 81 4.96 -8.48 -4.20
C ASP A 81 4.85 -7.19 -3.41
N ILE A 82 3.94 -6.32 -3.83
CA ILE A 82 3.50 -5.17 -3.05
C ILE A 82 1.98 -5.14 -2.99
N CYS A 83 1.47 -5.29 -1.78
CA CYS A 83 0.06 -5.15 -1.44
C CYS A 83 -0.13 -3.79 -0.80
N ALA A 84 -1.09 -3.01 -1.29
CA ALA A 84 -1.37 -1.68 -0.80
C ALA A 84 -2.85 -1.56 -0.44
N VAL A 85 -3.15 -1.16 0.80
CA VAL A 85 -4.51 -1.03 1.31
C VAL A 85 -4.72 0.40 1.77
N LEU A 86 -5.79 1.04 1.28
CA LEU A 86 -6.28 2.31 1.78
C LEU A 86 -7.34 2.05 2.84
N SER A 87 -7.19 2.68 4.00
CA SER A 87 -8.07 2.48 5.16
C SER A 87 -8.48 3.81 5.79
N GLU A 88 -9.62 3.79 6.46
CA GLU A 88 -10.09 4.84 7.37
C GLU A 88 -9.65 4.48 8.80
N VAL A 89 -9.01 5.44 9.48
CA VAL A 89 -8.64 5.31 10.89
C VAL A 89 -9.59 6.17 11.70
N HIS A 90 -10.31 5.55 12.62
CA HIS A 90 -11.25 6.21 13.51
C HIS A 90 -10.51 6.86 14.70
N PRO A 91 -11.15 7.83 15.39
CA PRO A 91 -10.54 8.51 16.55
C PRO A 91 -10.25 7.58 17.73
N ASP A 92 -10.90 6.42 17.79
CA ASP A 92 -10.64 5.37 18.78
C ASP A 92 -9.45 4.45 18.41
N GLY A 93 -8.80 4.71 17.26
CA GLY A 93 -7.67 3.96 16.74
C GLY A 93 -8.03 2.72 15.93
N ARG A 94 -9.32 2.43 15.72
CA ARG A 94 -9.74 1.33 14.83
C ARG A 94 -9.46 1.66 13.38
N VAL A 95 -9.03 0.66 12.61
CA VAL A 95 -8.65 0.81 11.20
C VAL A 95 -9.54 -0.07 10.35
N TYR A 96 -10.28 0.52 9.41
CA TYR A 96 -11.16 -0.22 8.51
C TYR A 96 -10.74 -0.01 7.05
N ASN A 97 -10.55 -1.11 6.30
CA ASN A 97 -10.20 -0.98 4.88
C ASN A 97 -11.33 -0.36 4.06
N VAL A 98 -10.91 0.46 3.10
CA VAL A 98 -11.77 1.10 2.09
C VAL A 98 -11.58 0.42 0.74
N THR A 99 -10.35 0.35 0.24
CA THR A 99 -10.01 -0.28 -1.03
C THR A 99 -8.55 -0.76 -1.01
N GLN A 100 -8.18 -1.62 -1.94
CA GLN A 100 -6.85 -2.20 -2.03
C GLN A 100 -6.42 -2.46 -3.47
N GLY A 101 -5.12 -2.51 -3.67
CA GLY A 101 -4.47 -2.96 -4.89
C GLY A 101 -3.31 -3.91 -4.60
N TYR A 102 -2.91 -4.64 -5.62
CA TYR A 102 -1.84 -5.64 -5.54
C TYR A 102 -1.04 -5.63 -6.84
N ARG A 103 0.28 -5.81 -6.70
CA ARG A 103 1.15 -6.03 -7.84
C ARG A 103 2.30 -6.97 -7.49
N ARG A 104 2.48 -8.01 -8.30
CA ARG A 104 3.72 -8.78 -8.38
C ARG A 104 4.68 -8.11 -9.36
N VAL A 105 5.94 -8.04 -8.98
CA VAL A 105 7.05 -7.60 -9.82
C VAL A 105 7.94 -8.80 -10.10
N ASN A 106 8.18 -9.09 -11.38
CA ASN A 106 9.06 -10.15 -11.84
C ASN A 106 10.33 -9.57 -12.48
N PRO A 107 11.38 -10.38 -12.68
CA PRO A 107 12.57 -9.95 -13.40
C PRO A 107 12.24 -9.34 -14.77
N GLY A 108 12.67 -8.10 -15.00
CA GLY A 108 12.46 -7.37 -16.25
C GLY A 108 11.22 -6.46 -16.28
N ASP A 109 10.37 -6.46 -15.25
CA ASP A 109 9.26 -5.52 -15.15
C ASP A 109 9.74 -4.07 -14.97
N ASN A 110 9.03 -3.11 -15.58
CA ASN A 110 9.29 -1.68 -15.37
C ASN A 110 8.66 -1.21 -14.06
N THR A 111 9.48 -0.70 -13.14
CA THR A 111 9.09 -0.26 -11.79
C THR A 111 9.27 1.25 -11.56
N ASN A 112 9.39 2.07 -12.62
CA ASN A 112 9.73 3.49 -12.50
C ASN A 112 8.68 4.46 -13.10
N PRO A 113 7.61 4.83 -12.37
CA PRO A 113 7.14 4.23 -11.12
C PRO A 113 6.32 2.96 -11.38
N LEU A 114 6.27 2.08 -10.37
CA LEU A 114 5.29 1.00 -10.36
C LEU A 114 3.90 1.58 -10.08
N ARG A 115 2.96 1.37 -11.01
CA ARG A 115 1.57 1.85 -10.88
C ARG A 115 0.64 0.72 -10.46
N ILE A 116 -0.06 0.92 -9.35
CA ILE A 116 -1.01 -0.04 -8.78
C ILE A 116 -2.38 0.63 -8.73
N ARG A 117 -3.32 0.14 -9.56
CA ARG A 117 -4.71 0.58 -9.52
C ARG A 117 -5.45 -0.22 -8.46
N PHE A 118 -6.15 0.47 -7.57
CA PHE A 118 -6.98 -0.17 -6.55
C PHE A 118 -8.37 -0.44 -7.11
N GLN A 119 -9.13 -1.29 -6.43
CA GLN A 119 -10.52 -1.52 -6.81
C GLN A 119 -11.36 -0.24 -6.64
N ALA A 120 -12.25 0.05 -7.60
CA ALA A 120 -13.08 1.25 -7.58
C ALA A 120 -13.90 1.33 -6.28
N THR A 121 -13.98 2.53 -5.68
CA THR A 121 -14.74 2.75 -4.46
C THR A 121 -15.65 3.96 -4.56
N PHE A 122 -16.74 3.93 -3.81
CA PHE A 122 -17.53 5.10 -3.48
C PHE A 122 -17.70 5.15 -1.96
N VAL A 123 -16.96 6.04 -1.30
CA VAL A 123 -16.93 6.13 0.16
C VAL A 123 -16.87 7.59 0.60
N ARG A 124 -17.38 7.83 1.81
CA ARG A 124 -17.16 9.07 2.57
C ARG A 124 -16.35 8.71 3.81
N ILE A 125 -15.18 9.31 3.96
CA ILE A 125 -14.35 9.24 5.16
C ILE A 125 -14.68 10.49 5.97
N ALA A 126 -15.10 10.31 7.21
CA ALA A 126 -15.64 11.40 8.00
C ALA A 126 -14.55 12.39 8.45
N GLN A 127 -14.92 13.67 8.60
CA GLN A 127 -14.13 14.66 9.31
C GLN A 127 -13.67 14.12 10.67
N GLY A 128 -12.42 14.37 11.04
CA GLY A 128 -11.80 13.89 12.28
C GLY A 128 -11.22 12.48 12.19
N ASN A 129 -11.62 11.68 11.20
CA ASN A 129 -10.96 10.41 10.88
C ASN A 129 -9.68 10.68 10.08
N GLN A 130 -8.82 9.68 9.94
CA GLN A 130 -7.59 9.78 9.17
C GLN A 130 -7.60 8.81 7.98
N LEU A 131 -6.82 9.14 6.96
CA LEU A 131 -6.55 8.25 5.85
C LEU A 131 -5.23 7.50 6.11
N ARG A 132 -5.25 6.17 5.97
CA ARG A 132 -4.05 5.34 6.09
C ARG A 132 -3.78 4.53 4.83
N LEU A 133 -2.54 4.59 4.36
CA LEU A 133 -1.99 3.63 3.40
C LEU A 133 -1.15 2.60 4.15
N SER A 134 -1.46 1.32 3.96
CA SER A 134 -0.72 0.20 4.54
C SER A 134 -0.08 -0.63 3.43
N LEU A 135 1.23 -0.86 3.50
CA LEU A 135 2.01 -1.60 2.51
C LEU A 135 2.56 -2.90 3.12
N SER A 136 2.50 -3.99 2.36
CA SER A 136 3.03 -5.29 2.79
C SER A 136 3.50 -6.13 1.60
N GLY A 137 4.39 -7.09 1.84
CA GLY A 137 4.89 -8.01 0.82
C GLY A 137 3.96 -9.18 0.53
N ALA A 138 2.83 -9.30 1.23
CA ALA A 138 1.89 -10.39 1.07
C ALA A 138 0.47 -9.99 1.50
N CYS A 139 -0.52 -10.70 0.98
CA CYS A 139 -1.91 -10.66 1.44
C CYS A 139 -2.46 -12.07 1.27
N PHE A 140 -2.07 -12.98 2.17
CA PHE A 140 -2.33 -14.41 2.05
C PHE A 140 -3.61 -14.82 2.80
N PRO A 141 -4.51 -15.64 2.24
CA PRO A 141 -4.39 -16.41 1.01
C PRO A 141 -4.99 -15.72 -0.23
N ALA A 142 -5.28 -14.41 -0.18
CA ALA A 142 -5.85 -13.69 -1.32
C ALA A 142 -4.96 -13.75 -2.57
N TYR A 143 -3.63 -13.69 -2.38
CA TYR A 143 -2.65 -13.91 -3.42
C TYR A 143 -1.62 -14.99 -3.00
N PRO A 144 -1.08 -15.78 -3.95
CA PRO A 144 -0.01 -16.73 -3.64
C PRO A 144 1.23 -16.02 -3.09
N VAL A 145 1.86 -16.57 -2.06
CA VAL A 145 3.09 -16.01 -1.49
C VAL A 145 4.19 -15.93 -2.56
N ASN A 146 4.88 -14.80 -2.66
CA ASN A 146 6.04 -14.66 -3.55
C ASN A 146 7.25 -15.36 -2.92
N SER A 147 7.94 -16.21 -3.68
CA SER A 147 9.12 -16.93 -3.20
C SER A 147 10.41 -16.09 -3.21
N GLY A 148 10.40 -14.90 -3.82
CA GLY A 148 11.58 -14.07 -4.03
C GLY A 148 12.39 -14.46 -5.26
N THR A 149 12.30 -15.72 -5.69
CA THR A 149 13.17 -16.32 -6.72
C THR A 149 12.87 -15.88 -8.16
N GLY A 150 11.66 -15.36 -8.42
CA GLY A 150 11.15 -15.12 -9.77
C GLY A 150 10.55 -16.33 -10.48
N ALA A 151 10.52 -17.50 -9.82
CA ALA A 151 9.79 -18.67 -10.31
C ALA A 151 8.27 -18.44 -10.27
N PHE A 152 7.53 -19.11 -11.17
CA PHE A 152 6.07 -19.06 -11.13
C PHE A 152 5.52 -19.67 -9.83
N PRO A 153 4.32 -19.25 -9.36
CA PRO A 153 3.71 -19.83 -8.16
C PRO A 153 3.58 -21.35 -8.19
N SER A 154 3.29 -21.93 -9.37
CA SER A 154 3.15 -23.37 -9.58
C SER A 154 4.45 -24.15 -9.47
N GLU A 155 5.59 -23.48 -9.64
CA GLU A 155 6.94 -24.06 -9.63
C GLU A 155 7.68 -23.74 -8.34
N SER A 156 7.18 -22.76 -7.58
CA SER A 156 7.77 -22.31 -6.33
C SER A 156 7.56 -23.35 -5.23
N ARG A 157 8.66 -23.71 -4.55
CA ARG A 157 8.63 -24.52 -3.32
C ARG A 157 8.92 -23.61 -2.15
N LEU A 158 8.15 -23.74 -1.07
CA LEU A 158 8.31 -22.89 0.11
C LEU A 158 9.72 -23.01 0.74
N MET A 159 10.39 -24.16 0.59
CA MET A 159 11.76 -24.35 1.08
C MET A 159 12.82 -23.59 0.29
N ASP A 160 12.52 -23.16 -0.94
CA ASP A 160 13.40 -22.38 -1.80
C ASP A 160 13.10 -20.87 -1.68
N ALA A 161 12.12 -20.50 -0.85
CA ALA A 161 11.73 -19.11 -0.67
C ALA A 161 12.83 -18.30 0.03
N GLN A 162 12.86 -17.01 -0.26
CA GLN A 162 13.84 -16.06 0.27
C GLN A 162 13.12 -15.00 1.10
N ILE A 163 13.73 -14.56 2.20
CA ILE A 163 13.28 -13.33 2.87
C ILE A 163 13.48 -12.17 1.88
N ILE A 164 12.46 -11.34 1.73
CA ILE A 164 12.43 -10.25 0.74
C ILE A 164 12.44 -8.91 1.48
N THR A 165 13.46 -8.10 1.27
CA THR A 165 13.53 -6.73 1.77
C THR A 165 13.16 -5.76 0.67
N LEU A 166 12.01 -5.09 0.81
CA LEU A 166 11.59 -4.00 -0.06
C LEU A 166 12.08 -2.67 0.52
N LYS A 167 12.59 -1.81 -0.36
CA LYS A 167 12.92 -0.42 -0.07
C LYS A 167 11.93 0.48 -0.80
N VAL A 168 11.16 1.26 -0.06
CA VAL A 168 10.19 2.23 -0.58
C VAL A 168 10.77 3.63 -0.47
N SER A 169 10.88 4.34 -1.59
CA SER A 169 11.41 5.70 -1.62
C SER A 169 10.34 6.73 -1.25
N CYS A 170 10.71 7.73 -0.46
CA CYS A 170 9.85 8.82 -0.01
C CYS A 170 10.54 10.18 -0.25
N GLY A 171 9.77 11.18 -0.68
CA GLY A 171 10.31 12.51 -1.02
C GLY A 171 11.05 12.55 -2.36
N GLY A 172 11.88 13.58 -2.55
CA GLY A 172 12.62 13.82 -3.80
C GLY A 172 11.77 14.31 -4.98
N ASP A 173 12.39 14.30 -6.17
CA ASP A 173 11.81 14.76 -7.44
C ASP A 173 10.78 13.78 -8.02
N ASP A 174 10.84 12.53 -7.56
CA ASP A 174 10.01 11.40 -8.01
C ASP A 174 9.29 10.78 -6.80
N PRO A 175 8.23 11.43 -6.27
CA PRO A 175 7.65 11.01 -5.00
C PRO A 175 6.69 9.83 -5.18
N THR A 176 6.89 8.79 -4.38
CA THR A 176 5.85 7.80 -4.08
C THR A 176 4.61 8.53 -3.57
N ARG A 177 3.44 8.26 -4.17
CA ARG A 177 2.21 9.00 -3.88
C ARG A 177 0.94 8.19 -4.17
N VAL A 178 -0.14 8.56 -3.49
CA VAL A 178 -1.49 8.05 -3.75
C VAL A 178 -2.30 9.13 -4.45
N LEU A 179 -2.83 8.80 -5.62
CA LEU A 179 -3.76 9.64 -6.39
C LEU A 179 -5.18 9.26 -5.99
N LEU A 180 -5.88 10.20 -5.35
CA LEU A 180 -7.23 10.00 -4.83
C LEU A 180 -8.28 10.57 -5.81
N PRO A 181 -9.34 9.82 -6.13
CA PRO A 181 -10.43 10.30 -6.98
C PRO A 181 -11.44 11.11 -6.14
N ILE A 182 -11.03 12.32 -5.75
CA ILE A 182 -11.82 13.18 -4.85
C ILE A 182 -13.06 13.70 -5.59
N PHE A 183 -14.24 13.45 -5.01
CA PHE A 183 -15.50 14.02 -5.46
C PHE A 183 -15.86 15.24 -4.62
N ARG A 184 -16.26 16.34 -5.27
CA ARG A 184 -16.76 17.55 -4.60
C ARG A 184 -18.19 17.80 -5.07
N SER A 185 -19.13 17.86 -4.13
CA SER A 185 -20.56 18.11 -4.42
C SER A 185 -20.82 19.52 -4.95
N ASP A 186 -19.91 20.47 -4.72
CA ASP A 186 -20.17 21.90 -4.84
C ASP A 186 -19.92 22.46 -6.27
N GLN A 187 -19.91 21.58 -7.28
CA GLN A 187 -19.73 21.95 -8.69
C GLN A 187 -20.96 21.61 -9.57
N GLN A 188 -22.16 21.78 -9.04
CA GLN A 188 -23.39 21.86 -9.84
C GLN A 188 -24.02 23.25 -9.77
#